data_AF-A0A5J4UCZ9-F1
#
_entry.id   AF-A0A5J4UCZ9-F1
#
_cell.length_a   1.000
_cell.length_b   1.000
_cell.length_c   1.000
_cell.angle_alpha   90.00
_cell.angle_beta   90.00
_cell.angle_gamma   90.00
#
_symmetry.space_group_name_H-M   'P 1'
#
loop_
_entity.id
_entity.type
_entity.pdbx_description
1 polymer ?
#
loop_
_entity_poly.entity_id
_entity_poly.type
_entity_poly.pdbx_seq_one_letter_code
_entity_poly.pdbx_strand_id
1 'polypeptide(L)'
;MWRLIFTLFVLASDINSAIYLEIVHEHYKIYENGSLLFTDRDDRADLGKLPLLNSSQDETSNSYSSISPDLYYELKIVENFGNGINCDLINTAYIWQYYAFYGLAAYIYEKVNIGPSILYAMLSLPKRIEKEYEWGTGLYFANGTFCSGDRKQIQLSQELNGVISDDCFSNYRQIYDRAEPAPTRCDQSSDSFTKHLLGYKNGHTDEDHYFNEQQLKQALVRVGVVRGYIGYTDGISVPSFSFSNISIIGWNESGFIGVRESIMPYTDDYGYKFFINAYMIYTGIEFEKEGFQWTITNIIIIAVSAFVGLVIIIVLIIVCICCLCRNKNQKVEPTQSSSYPQQSVPMNYAGQYNGSMNQAPYVSGQMGHTIKTQRKGAGGLYKAHTHHRKGAAQFRALDYSERHGYVKGVVREIIHDPGRGAPLAKVEFRHTYRYKKLIQTFIAAESMYVGQYVYCGKKAAIDIGNVLPLERLPEGTIICNVESKA
;
A
#
# COMPACT_ATOMS: atom_id res chain seq x y z
N MET A 1 16.16 -55.32 -31.29
CA MET A 1 14.85 -55.89 -30.90
C MET A 1 14.63 -55.71 -29.40
N TRP A 2 14.33 -54.48 -28.97
CA TRP A 2 13.58 -54.08 -27.77
C TRP A 2 13.79 -52.58 -27.57
N ARG A 3 12.73 -51.89 -27.13
CA ARG A 3 12.54 -50.43 -26.97
C ARG A 3 11.82 -49.73 -28.13
N LEU A 4 10.66 -50.28 -28.44
CA LEU A 4 9.44 -49.52 -28.75
C LEU A 4 8.75 -49.20 -27.42
N ILE A 5 8.05 -48.06 -27.36
CA ILE A 5 7.15 -47.58 -26.28
C ILE A 5 7.85 -46.75 -25.18
N PHE A 6 8.00 -45.45 -25.45
CA PHE A 6 7.96 -44.40 -24.43
C PHE A 6 7.38 -43.11 -25.06
N THR A 7 6.23 -43.25 -25.71
CA THR A 7 5.41 -42.14 -26.21
C THR A 7 3.95 -42.45 -25.89
N LEU A 8 3.60 -42.35 -24.60
CA LEU A 8 2.23 -42.21 -24.07
C LEU A 8 2.30 -42.22 -22.53
N PHE A 9 2.77 -41.12 -21.93
CA PHE A 9 2.44 -40.74 -20.53
C PHE A 9 2.69 -39.24 -20.35
N VAL A 10 2.12 -38.44 -21.26
CA VAL A 10 1.84 -37.01 -21.02
C VAL A 10 0.40 -36.78 -21.46
N LEU A 11 -0.53 -37.40 -20.73
CA LEU A 11 -1.92 -36.97 -20.70
C LEU A 11 -2.39 -37.19 -19.26
N ALA A 12 -2.88 -36.09 -18.68
CA ALA A 12 -3.62 -36.00 -17.44
C ALA A 12 -2.83 -36.21 -16.13
N SER A 13 -2.01 -35.22 -15.77
CA SER A 13 -2.08 -34.68 -14.41
C SER A 13 -2.59 -33.24 -14.44
N ASP A 14 -3.62 -33.00 -15.26
CA ASP A 14 -4.64 -31.97 -15.03
C ASP A 14 -5.87 -32.68 -14.47
N ILE A 15 -5.72 -33.32 -13.32
CA ILE A 15 -6.84 -33.91 -12.59
C ILE A 15 -6.78 -33.37 -11.16
N ASN A 16 -7.60 -32.35 -10.93
CA ASN A 16 -8.19 -32.00 -9.64
C ASN A 16 -7.22 -31.97 -8.45
N SER A 17 -6.43 -30.90 -8.30
CA SER A 17 -6.48 -30.24 -7.01
C SER A 17 -7.54 -29.15 -7.12
N ALA A 18 -8.76 -29.49 -6.72
CA ALA A 18 -9.60 -28.50 -6.08
C ALA A 18 -8.75 -27.95 -4.92
N ILE A 19 -8.00 -26.87 -5.15
CA ILE A 19 -7.31 -26.15 -4.09
C ILE A 19 -8.46 -25.50 -3.34
N TYR A 20 -9.01 -26.24 -2.38
CA TYR A 20 -9.98 -25.72 -1.44
C TYR A 20 -9.39 -24.44 -0.89
N LEU A 21 -10.10 -23.34 -1.12
CA LEU A 21 -9.70 -22.06 -0.59
C LEU A 21 -10.01 -22.08 0.90
N GLU A 22 -9.05 -22.54 1.70
CA GLU A 22 -9.22 -22.69 3.14
C GLU A 22 -8.87 -21.38 3.82
N ILE A 23 -9.76 -20.91 4.69
CA ILE A 23 -9.46 -19.91 5.70
C ILE A 23 -9.09 -20.63 6.99
N VAL A 24 -8.07 -20.12 7.63
CA VAL A 24 -7.46 -20.67 8.83
C VAL A 24 -7.83 -19.77 10.00
N HIS A 25 -8.34 -20.35 11.08
CA HIS A 25 -8.61 -19.65 12.33
C HIS A 25 -7.79 -20.27 13.46
N GLU A 26 -7.09 -19.43 14.22
CA GLU A 26 -6.29 -19.88 15.35
C GLU A 26 -7.13 -20.52 16.45
N HIS A 27 -6.85 -21.80 16.75
CA HIS A 27 -7.53 -22.50 17.82
C HIS A 27 -7.01 -22.06 19.20
N TYR A 28 -7.93 -21.81 20.14
CA TYR A 28 -7.59 -21.52 21.53
C TYR A 28 -8.50 -22.23 22.54
N LYS A 29 -7.96 -22.46 23.74
CA LYS A 29 -8.66 -22.99 24.91
C LYS A 29 -8.66 -21.98 26.04
N ILE A 30 -9.78 -21.91 26.75
CA ILE A 30 -9.95 -21.07 27.94
C ILE A 30 -9.87 -21.97 29.17
N TYR A 31 -8.96 -21.65 30.09
CA TYR A 31 -8.83 -22.35 31.36
C TYR A 31 -9.74 -21.75 32.43
N GLU A 32 -10.05 -22.51 33.49
CA GLU A 32 -10.90 -22.07 34.60
C GLU A 32 -10.38 -20.81 35.30
N ASN A 33 -9.07 -20.60 35.31
CA ASN A 33 -8.43 -19.40 35.86
C ASN A 33 -8.53 -18.16 34.94
N GLY A 34 -9.19 -18.27 33.78
CA GLY A 34 -9.35 -17.22 32.78
C GLY A 34 -8.15 -17.00 31.86
N SER A 35 -7.09 -17.81 31.97
CA SER A 35 -5.97 -17.79 31.01
C SER A 35 -6.35 -18.47 29.70
N LEU A 36 -5.78 -17.98 28.60
CA LEU A 36 -5.99 -18.50 27.25
C LEU A 36 -4.74 -19.24 26.78
N LEU A 37 -4.90 -20.42 26.20
CA LEU A 37 -3.85 -21.12 25.47
C LEU A 37 -4.23 -21.19 24.00
N PHE A 38 -3.43 -20.57 23.13
CA PHE A 38 -3.55 -20.78 21.69
C PHE A 38 -2.52 -21.79 21.20
N THR A 39 -2.84 -22.47 20.10
CA THR A 39 -2.08 -23.61 19.59
C THR A 39 -1.72 -23.38 18.13
N ASP A 40 -0.63 -23.97 17.63
CA ASP A 40 -0.31 -23.99 16.19
C ASP A 40 -1.26 -24.90 15.37
N ARG A 41 -2.33 -25.41 15.99
CA ARG A 41 -3.42 -26.06 15.27
C ARG A 41 -4.45 -25.01 14.93
N ASP A 42 -4.84 -24.99 13.67
CA ASP A 42 -5.85 -24.07 13.21
C ASP A 42 -7.10 -24.80 12.70
N ASP A 43 -8.25 -24.19 12.94
CA ASP A 43 -9.50 -24.62 12.34
C ASP A 43 -9.52 -24.15 10.88
N ARG A 44 -9.56 -25.12 9.95
CA ARG A 44 -9.65 -24.85 8.51
C ARG A 44 -11.11 -24.83 8.06
N ALA A 45 -11.51 -23.73 7.43
CA ALA A 45 -12.83 -23.55 6.85
C ALA A 45 -12.73 -23.45 5.33
N ASP A 46 -13.40 -24.37 4.63
CA ASP A 46 -13.48 -24.36 3.17
C ASP A 46 -14.47 -23.28 2.70
N LEU A 47 -13.96 -22.24 2.05
CA LEU A 47 -14.77 -21.13 1.57
C LEU A 47 -15.86 -21.59 0.60
N GLY A 48 -15.61 -22.59 -0.24
CA GLY A 48 -16.60 -23.07 -1.22
C GLY A 48 -17.87 -23.63 -0.57
N LYS A 49 -17.79 -24.04 0.70
CA LYS A 49 -18.92 -24.56 1.47
C LYS A 49 -19.70 -23.50 2.24
N LEU A 50 -19.17 -22.29 2.39
CA LEU A 50 -19.89 -21.19 3.03
C LEU A 50 -20.99 -20.69 2.09
N PRO A 51 -22.19 -20.34 2.59
CA PRO A 51 -23.22 -19.75 1.74
C PRO A 51 -22.79 -18.37 1.20
N LEU A 52 -23.36 -17.98 0.05
CA LEU A 52 -23.21 -16.61 -0.45
C LEU A 52 -23.93 -15.64 0.49
N LEU A 53 -23.31 -14.48 0.75
CA LEU A 53 -23.94 -13.40 1.51
C LEU A 53 -25.13 -12.79 0.76
N ASN A 54 -25.04 -12.74 -0.56
CA ASN A 54 -26.14 -12.36 -1.45
C ASN A 54 -26.37 -13.49 -2.46
N SER A 55 -27.53 -14.15 -2.39
CA SER A 55 -27.87 -15.26 -3.28
C SER A 55 -27.92 -14.88 -4.77
N SER A 56 -28.01 -13.60 -5.09
CA SER A 56 -28.10 -13.10 -6.47
C SER A 56 -26.75 -12.73 -7.09
N GLN A 57 -25.66 -12.76 -6.32
CA GLN A 57 -24.33 -12.35 -6.79
C GLN A 57 -23.27 -13.38 -6.36
N ASP A 58 -22.32 -13.65 -7.25
CA ASP A 58 -21.24 -14.59 -7.03
C ASP A 58 -19.90 -14.02 -7.50
N GLU A 59 -18.82 -14.80 -7.39
CA GLU A 59 -17.48 -14.39 -7.82
C GLU A 59 -17.35 -14.12 -9.33
N THR A 60 -18.33 -14.54 -10.15
CA THR A 60 -18.33 -14.34 -11.61
C THR A 60 -19.00 -13.03 -12.03
N SER A 61 -19.66 -12.36 -11.08
CA SER A 61 -20.34 -11.09 -11.32
C SER A 61 -19.35 -9.98 -11.70
N ASN A 62 -19.74 -9.13 -12.67
CA ASN A 62 -18.90 -8.00 -13.13
C ASN A 62 -18.60 -6.99 -12.00
N SER A 63 -19.50 -6.89 -11.03
CA SER A 63 -19.32 -6.07 -9.83
C SER A 63 -20.01 -6.71 -8.64
N TYR A 64 -19.44 -6.47 -7.46
CA TYR A 64 -19.99 -6.88 -6.18
C TYR A 64 -19.56 -5.88 -5.13
N SER A 65 -20.44 -5.63 -4.17
CA SER A 65 -20.13 -4.73 -3.07
C SER A 65 -20.89 -5.17 -1.84
N SER A 66 -20.17 -5.52 -0.78
CA SER A 66 -20.77 -5.91 0.51
C SER A 66 -21.49 -4.73 1.16
N ILE A 67 -21.03 -3.50 0.87
CA ILE A 67 -21.59 -2.21 1.30
C ILE A 67 -21.50 -1.27 0.12
N SER A 68 -22.63 -0.76 -0.35
CA SER A 68 -22.63 0.14 -1.50
C SER A 68 -21.81 1.41 -1.22
N PRO A 69 -21.13 1.98 -2.24
CA PRO A 69 -20.33 3.18 -2.06
C PRO A 69 -21.09 4.37 -1.46
N ASP A 70 -22.36 4.56 -1.83
CA ASP A 70 -23.19 5.65 -1.30
C ASP A 70 -23.45 5.49 0.20
N LEU A 71 -23.74 4.26 0.63
CA LEU A 71 -24.04 3.91 2.01
C LEU A 71 -22.79 3.94 2.90
N TYR A 72 -21.61 3.67 2.33
CA TYR A 72 -20.34 3.71 3.06
C TYR A 72 -20.16 5.04 3.80
N TYR A 73 -20.48 6.17 3.15
CA TYR A 73 -20.32 7.50 3.73
C TYR A 73 -21.30 7.81 4.87
N GLU A 74 -22.34 6.99 5.05
CA GLU A 74 -23.29 7.08 6.16
C GLU A 74 -22.88 6.21 7.37
N LEU A 75 -21.83 5.40 7.23
CA LEU A 75 -21.38 4.53 8.31
C LEU A 75 -20.59 5.30 9.38
N LYS A 76 -20.84 4.95 10.65
CA LYS A 76 -20.15 5.52 11.81
C LYS A 76 -18.64 5.30 11.80
N ILE A 77 -18.16 4.26 11.12
CA ILE A 77 -16.72 4.02 10.95
C ILE A 77 -16.01 5.14 10.15
N VAL A 78 -16.75 5.96 9.41
CA VAL A 78 -16.22 7.11 8.66
C VAL A 78 -16.06 8.33 9.56
N GLU A 79 -16.79 8.39 10.67
CA GLU A 79 -16.66 9.47 11.64
C GLU A 79 -15.24 9.49 12.23
N ASN A 80 -14.70 10.71 12.37
CA ASN A 80 -13.32 10.91 12.78
C ASN A 80 -13.09 10.37 14.19
N PHE A 81 -12.18 9.40 14.33
CA PHE A 81 -11.77 8.90 15.63
C PHE A 81 -11.05 9.98 16.45
N GLY A 82 -11.33 10.01 17.75
CA GLY A 82 -10.91 11.09 18.63
C GLY A 82 -9.45 11.55 18.53
N ASN A 83 -9.28 12.83 18.81
CA ASN A 83 -8.01 13.54 18.70
C ASN A 83 -7.02 13.19 19.81
N GLY A 84 -5.78 12.88 19.45
CA GLY A 84 -4.62 12.97 20.36
C GLY A 84 -4.43 11.80 21.32
N ILE A 85 -4.40 10.57 20.79
CA ILE A 85 -4.24 9.37 21.61
C ILE A 85 -2.76 8.97 21.70
N ASN A 86 -2.16 9.20 22.87
CA ASN A 86 -0.83 8.67 23.21
C ASN A 86 -0.96 7.27 23.80
N CYS A 87 -1.37 6.30 22.96
CA CYS A 87 -1.61 4.92 23.36
C CYS A 87 -1.19 3.96 22.25
N ASP A 88 -0.09 3.23 22.48
CA ASP A 88 0.47 2.33 21.47
C ASP A 88 -0.50 1.22 21.06
N LEU A 89 -1.33 0.74 21.99
CA LEU A 89 -2.30 -0.29 21.69
C LEU A 89 -3.43 0.20 20.77
N ILE A 90 -3.84 1.46 20.90
CA ILE A 90 -4.83 2.07 19.99
C ILE A 90 -4.20 2.27 18.62
N ASN A 91 -2.97 2.80 18.56
CA ASN A 91 -2.24 2.91 17.30
C ASN A 91 -2.10 1.55 16.61
N THR A 92 -1.84 0.50 17.39
CA THR A 92 -1.78 -0.88 16.91
C THR A 92 -3.13 -1.33 16.35
N ALA A 93 -4.25 -1.09 17.06
CA ALA A 93 -5.58 -1.46 16.58
C ALA A 93 -5.89 -0.83 15.21
N TYR A 94 -5.41 0.39 14.96
CA TYR A 94 -5.57 1.09 13.69
C TYR A 94 -4.62 0.64 12.59
N ILE A 95 -3.35 0.47 12.92
CA ILE A 95 -2.39 -0.08 11.96
C ILE A 95 -2.93 -1.42 11.46
N TRP A 96 -3.50 -2.24 12.34
CA TRP A 96 -4.10 -3.52 12.00
C TRP A 96 -5.57 -3.44 11.56
N GLN A 97 -6.16 -2.26 11.39
CA GLN A 97 -7.53 -2.03 10.91
C GLN A 97 -8.66 -2.69 11.70
N TYR A 98 -8.49 -2.98 12.99
CA TYR A 98 -9.56 -3.59 13.77
C TYR A 98 -10.80 -2.70 13.87
N TYR A 99 -10.66 -1.37 13.92
CA TYR A 99 -11.80 -0.46 13.98
C TYR A 99 -12.70 -0.56 12.73
N ALA A 100 -12.18 -0.25 11.54
CA ALA A 100 -12.94 -0.38 10.30
C ALA A 100 -13.42 -1.83 10.07
N PHE A 101 -12.54 -2.83 10.26
CA PHE A 101 -12.87 -4.22 9.97
C PHE A 101 -14.08 -4.72 10.77
N TYR A 102 -14.11 -4.52 12.09
CA TYR A 102 -15.22 -4.98 12.92
C TYR A 102 -16.49 -4.16 12.72
N GLY A 103 -16.38 -2.86 12.42
CA GLY A 103 -17.56 -2.04 12.12
C GLY A 103 -18.19 -2.43 10.78
N LEU A 104 -17.36 -2.68 9.76
CA LEU A 104 -17.81 -3.23 8.46
C LEU A 104 -18.44 -4.61 8.64
N ALA A 105 -17.82 -5.51 9.42
CA ALA A 105 -18.36 -6.83 9.68
C ALA A 105 -19.72 -6.77 10.41
N ALA A 106 -19.86 -5.91 11.42
CA ALA A 106 -21.12 -5.72 12.14
C ALA A 106 -22.24 -5.24 11.20
N TYR A 107 -21.91 -4.33 10.27
CA TYR A 107 -22.86 -3.89 9.27
C TYR A 107 -23.19 -4.99 8.25
N ILE A 108 -22.20 -5.75 7.76
CA ILE A 108 -22.41 -6.80 6.76
C ILE A 108 -23.31 -7.91 7.32
N TYR A 109 -22.99 -8.43 8.51
CA TYR A 109 -23.63 -9.60 9.09
C TYR A 109 -24.90 -9.29 9.90
N GLU A 110 -24.90 -8.20 10.66
CA GLU A 110 -26.00 -7.87 11.58
C GLU A 110 -26.81 -6.66 11.13
N LYS A 111 -26.41 -5.96 10.06
CA LYS A 111 -27.04 -4.72 9.57
C LYS A 111 -27.07 -3.60 10.61
N VAL A 112 -26.09 -3.57 11.51
CA VAL A 112 -25.96 -2.54 12.55
C VAL A 112 -24.85 -1.56 12.18
N ASN A 113 -25.19 -0.26 12.14
CA ASN A 113 -24.23 0.82 11.91
C ASN A 113 -23.61 1.28 13.24
N ILE A 114 -22.43 0.76 13.57
CA ILE A 114 -21.71 1.07 14.81
C ILE A 114 -20.28 1.54 14.53
N GLY A 115 -19.79 2.47 15.35
CA GLY A 115 -18.35 2.68 15.53
C GLY A 115 -17.86 1.73 16.63
N PRO A 116 -16.95 0.77 16.35
CA PRO A 116 -16.46 -0.12 17.39
C PRO A 116 -15.73 0.62 18.52
N SER A 117 -16.09 0.33 19.77
CA SER A 117 -15.36 0.83 20.93
C SER A 117 -14.05 0.06 21.12
N ILE A 118 -12.95 0.66 20.69
CA ILE A 118 -11.59 0.15 20.96
C ILE A 118 -11.32 0.23 22.46
N LEU A 119 -11.87 1.25 23.14
CA LEU A 119 -11.75 1.41 24.57
C LEU A 119 -12.32 0.20 25.34
N TYR A 120 -13.51 -0.26 24.99
CA TYR A 120 -14.09 -1.45 25.62
C TYR A 120 -13.27 -2.72 25.35
N ALA A 121 -12.78 -2.88 24.12
CA ALA A 121 -11.89 -4.00 23.78
C ALA A 121 -10.62 -4.00 24.66
N MET A 122 -10.10 -2.82 25.00
CA MET A 122 -8.94 -2.66 25.90
C MET A 122 -9.27 -2.91 27.38
N LEU A 123 -10.49 -2.62 27.82
CA LEU A 123 -10.93 -2.91 29.20
C LEU A 123 -11.17 -4.41 29.44
N SER A 124 -11.43 -5.15 28.37
CA SER A 124 -11.78 -6.57 28.42
C SER A 124 -10.65 -7.50 27.92
N LEU A 125 -9.41 -7.00 27.88
CA LEU A 125 -8.25 -7.78 27.44
C LEU A 125 -8.05 -9.04 28.31
N PRO A 126 -7.75 -10.20 27.70
CA PRO A 126 -7.37 -11.39 28.45
C PRO A 126 -6.05 -11.14 29.18
N LYS A 127 -6.04 -11.34 30.51
CA LYS A 127 -4.90 -11.00 31.37
C LYS A 127 -3.66 -11.86 31.11
N ARG A 128 -3.84 -13.08 30.62
CA ARG A 128 -2.76 -14.06 30.40
C ARG A 128 -3.05 -14.90 29.17
N ILE A 129 -2.14 -14.85 28.20
CA ILE A 129 -2.13 -15.63 26.97
C ILE A 129 -0.87 -16.49 26.98
N GLU A 130 -1.05 -17.78 26.75
CA GLU A 130 0.00 -18.78 26.59
C GLU A 130 -0.07 -19.35 25.17
N LYS A 131 1.08 -19.80 24.65
CA LYS A 131 1.20 -20.46 23.36
C LYS A 131 1.68 -21.89 23.55
N GLU A 132 1.06 -22.84 22.87
CA GLU A 132 1.56 -24.20 22.73
C GLU A 132 2.56 -24.26 21.58
N TYR A 133 3.79 -24.66 21.87
CA TYR A 133 4.85 -24.94 20.90
C TYR A 133 5.10 -26.45 20.84
N GLU A 134 5.83 -26.90 19.82
CA GLU A 134 6.25 -28.32 19.68
C GLU A 134 6.96 -28.88 20.93
N TRP A 135 7.65 -28.02 21.68
CA TRP A 135 8.45 -28.36 22.86
C TRP A 135 7.75 -28.03 24.20
N GLY A 136 6.48 -27.62 24.18
CA GLY A 136 5.66 -27.38 25.36
C GLY A 136 4.93 -26.03 25.35
N THR A 137 4.27 -25.72 26.47
CA THR A 137 3.51 -24.47 26.63
C THR A 137 4.38 -23.36 27.21
N GLY A 138 4.35 -22.17 26.59
CA GLY A 138 5.08 -20.99 27.03
C GLY A 138 4.16 -19.79 27.21
N LEU A 139 4.58 -18.84 28.06
CA LEU A 139 3.89 -17.56 28.18
C LEU A 139 4.08 -16.74 26.90
N TYR A 140 2.98 -16.36 26.24
CA TYR A 140 3.03 -15.44 25.10
C TYR A 140 2.96 -14.00 25.58
N PHE A 141 1.96 -13.68 26.42
CA PHE A 141 1.78 -12.34 26.96
C PHE A 141 1.02 -12.37 28.29
N ALA A 142 1.39 -11.52 29.25
CA ALA A 142 0.67 -11.37 30.51
C ALA A 142 0.67 -9.93 31.01
N ASN A 143 -0.34 -9.61 31.82
CA ASN A 143 -0.45 -8.35 32.56
C ASN A 143 -0.54 -7.08 31.67
N GLY A 144 -0.94 -7.25 30.40
CA GLY A 144 -1.34 -6.12 29.57
C GLY A 144 -2.54 -5.42 30.16
N THR A 145 -2.41 -4.13 30.41
CA THR A 145 -3.49 -3.30 30.92
C THR A 145 -3.61 -2.08 30.03
N PHE A 146 -4.78 -1.90 29.42
CA PHE A 146 -5.06 -0.70 28.66
C PHE A 146 -4.00 -0.48 27.56
N CYS A 147 -3.25 0.62 27.57
CA CYS A 147 -2.25 0.93 26.55
C CYS A 147 -1.00 0.03 26.53
N SER A 148 -0.76 -0.78 27.56
CA SER A 148 0.38 -1.70 27.62
C SER A 148 0.09 -3.11 27.10
N GLY A 149 -1.09 -3.33 26.51
CA GLY A 149 -1.45 -4.64 25.96
C GLY A 149 -0.77 -4.97 24.64
N ASP A 150 -1.06 -6.16 24.12
CA ASP A 150 -0.58 -6.67 22.83
C ASP A 150 -1.70 -6.75 21.78
N ARG A 151 -1.33 -6.71 20.49
CA ARG A 151 -2.27 -6.83 19.36
C ARG A 151 -3.16 -8.06 19.46
N LYS A 152 -2.63 -9.19 19.96
CA LYS A 152 -3.37 -10.45 20.07
C LYS A 152 -4.39 -10.40 21.19
N GLN A 153 -4.10 -9.66 22.27
CA GLN A 153 -5.07 -9.44 23.34
C GLN A 153 -6.27 -8.65 22.84
N ILE A 154 -6.10 -7.63 21.99
CA ILE A 154 -7.24 -6.88 21.42
C ILE A 154 -8.09 -7.80 20.55
N GLN A 155 -7.46 -8.55 19.65
CA GLN A 155 -8.16 -9.46 18.76
C GLN A 155 -9.02 -10.44 19.59
N LEU A 156 -8.40 -11.18 20.51
CA LEU A 156 -9.10 -12.16 21.34
C LEU A 156 -10.16 -11.51 22.24
N SER A 157 -9.92 -10.28 22.71
CA SER A 157 -10.90 -9.53 23.47
C SER A 157 -12.18 -9.31 22.66
N GLN A 158 -12.07 -8.93 21.39
CA GLN A 158 -13.22 -8.73 20.51
C GLN A 158 -13.90 -10.05 20.13
N GLU A 159 -13.13 -11.12 19.90
CA GLU A 159 -13.69 -12.45 19.61
C GLU A 159 -14.48 -13.01 20.82
N LEU A 160 -13.95 -12.86 22.03
CA LEU A 160 -14.54 -13.42 23.26
C LEU A 160 -15.66 -12.57 23.85
N ASN A 161 -15.50 -11.24 23.84
CA ASN A 161 -16.40 -10.31 24.52
C ASN A 161 -17.34 -9.57 23.58
N GLY A 162 -17.19 -9.77 22.27
CA GLY A 162 -17.94 -9.08 21.23
C GLY A 162 -17.52 -7.62 21.07
N VAL A 163 -18.13 -6.98 20.10
CA VAL A 163 -17.93 -5.58 19.74
C VAL A 163 -19.07 -4.74 20.30
N ILE A 164 -18.72 -3.67 21.02
CA ILE A 164 -19.67 -2.72 21.59
C ILE A 164 -19.55 -1.39 20.83
N SER A 165 -20.65 -0.66 20.68
CA SER A 165 -20.63 0.68 20.10
C SER A 165 -19.86 1.68 20.99
N ASP A 166 -19.14 2.56 20.33
CA ASP A 166 -18.48 3.73 20.90
C ASP A 166 -19.45 4.75 21.52
N ASP A 167 -20.75 4.74 21.18
CA ASP A 167 -21.78 5.46 21.92
C ASP A 167 -21.83 5.01 23.39
N CYS A 168 -21.58 3.72 23.65
CA CYS A 168 -21.52 3.16 25.00
C CYS A 168 -20.20 3.52 25.67
N PHE A 169 -19.07 3.17 25.04
CA PHE A 169 -17.73 3.44 25.54
C PHE A 169 -16.98 4.32 24.56
N SER A 170 -17.03 5.64 24.81
CA SER A 170 -16.52 6.64 23.89
C SER A 170 -15.02 6.52 23.65
N ASN A 171 -14.63 6.36 22.39
CA ASN A 171 -13.24 6.39 21.96
C ASN A 171 -12.58 7.78 22.13
N TYR A 172 -13.36 8.84 22.40
CA TYR A 172 -12.89 10.22 22.52
C TYR A 172 -12.44 10.62 23.94
N ARG A 173 -12.78 9.83 24.97
CA ARG A 173 -12.58 10.26 26.36
C ARG A 173 -11.14 10.05 26.84
N GLN A 174 -10.67 11.04 27.60
CA GLN A 174 -9.34 11.18 28.19
C GLN A 174 -8.69 9.87 28.66
N ILE A 175 -7.78 9.33 27.84
CA ILE A 175 -6.73 8.39 28.27
C ILE A 175 -5.70 9.10 29.18
N TYR A 176 -5.89 10.40 29.44
CA TYR A 176 -5.01 11.23 30.25
C TYR A 176 -5.25 11.14 31.76
N ASP A 177 -6.44 10.74 32.22
CA ASP A 177 -6.74 10.63 33.66
C ASP A 177 -6.73 9.18 34.13
N ARG A 178 -6.09 8.91 35.28
CA ARG A 178 -5.87 7.56 35.85
C ARG A 178 -7.15 6.85 36.35
N ALA A 179 -8.34 7.32 35.96
CA ALA A 179 -9.60 6.72 36.36
C ALA A 179 -10.09 5.76 35.27
N GLU A 180 -10.59 4.59 35.67
CA GLU A 180 -11.18 3.63 34.73
C GLU A 180 -12.34 4.30 33.95
N PRO A 181 -12.42 4.14 32.62
CA PRO A 181 -13.48 4.74 31.83
C PRO A 181 -14.85 4.13 32.15
N ALA A 182 -15.76 4.96 32.67
CA ALA A 182 -17.15 4.58 32.90
C ALA A 182 -18.01 4.70 31.60
N PRO A 183 -19.05 3.86 31.43
CA PRO A 183 -19.94 3.90 30.28
C PRO A 183 -20.65 5.27 30.15
N THR A 184 -20.82 5.73 28.90
CA THR A 184 -21.22 7.08 28.54
C THR A 184 -22.73 7.25 28.38
N ARG A 185 -23.41 6.37 27.63
CA ARG A 185 -24.84 6.50 27.29
C ARG A 185 -25.67 5.22 27.37
N CYS A 186 -25.07 4.04 27.26
CA CYS A 186 -25.81 2.78 27.32
C CYS A 186 -26.17 2.43 28.78
N ASP A 187 -27.25 1.67 28.99
CA ASP A 187 -27.80 1.36 30.32
C ASP A 187 -26.71 0.98 31.33
N GLN A 188 -26.81 1.56 32.54
CA GLN A 188 -25.71 1.60 33.53
C GLN A 188 -25.37 0.26 34.19
N SER A 189 -25.96 -0.86 33.77
CA SER A 189 -25.59 -2.20 34.27
C SER A 189 -24.63 -2.89 33.29
N SER A 190 -23.48 -3.35 33.78
CA SER A 190 -22.45 -4.05 33.00
C SER A 190 -22.94 -5.31 32.28
N ASP A 191 -24.09 -5.85 32.70
CA ASP A 191 -24.70 -7.08 32.16
C ASP A 191 -25.71 -6.81 31.02
N SER A 192 -25.94 -5.55 30.61
CA SER A 192 -27.00 -5.18 29.65
C SER A 192 -26.51 -4.56 28.33
N PHE A 193 -25.21 -4.54 28.06
CA PHE A 193 -24.72 -4.00 26.78
C PHE A 193 -25.00 -4.95 25.61
N THR A 194 -25.47 -4.41 24.50
CA THR A 194 -25.56 -5.17 23.24
C THR A 194 -24.15 -5.46 22.73
N LYS A 195 -23.80 -6.74 22.72
CA LYS A 195 -22.54 -7.26 22.17
C LYS A 195 -22.80 -7.76 20.76
N HIS A 196 -22.24 -7.08 19.77
CA HIS A 196 -22.27 -7.49 18.37
C HIS A 196 -21.13 -8.45 18.07
N LEU A 197 -21.26 -9.30 17.06
CA LEU A 197 -20.20 -10.19 16.60
C LEU A 197 -19.62 -11.09 17.72
N LEU A 198 -20.43 -11.47 18.71
CA LEU A 198 -19.98 -12.32 19.82
C LEU A 198 -19.58 -13.70 19.30
N GLY A 199 -18.33 -14.10 19.52
CA GLY A 199 -17.77 -15.34 18.96
C GLY A 199 -17.40 -15.27 17.48
N TYR A 200 -17.45 -14.08 16.87
CA TYR A 200 -16.91 -13.87 15.53
C TYR A 200 -15.40 -14.11 15.55
N LYS A 201 -14.93 -14.95 14.63
CA LYS A 201 -13.53 -15.41 14.57
C LYS A 201 -12.84 -14.79 13.38
N ASN A 202 -11.64 -14.24 13.59
CA ASN A 202 -10.83 -13.79 12.47
C ASN A 202 -10.14 -14.96 11.78
N GLY A 203 -10.42 -15.08 10.49
CA GLY A 203 -9.73 -15.98 9.59
C GLY A 203 -8.54 -15.30 8.90
N HIS A 204 -7.51 -16.08 8.61
CA HIS A 204 -6.37 -15.67 7.79
C HIS A 204 -6.06 -16.74 6.75
N THR A 205 -5.30 -16.38 5.73
CA THR A 205 -4.70 -17.37 4.82
C THR A 205 -3.40 -17.88 5.43
N ASP A 206 -3.02 -19.11 5.10
CA ASP A 206 -1.73 -19.69 5.51
C ASP A 206 -0.57 -18.77 5.08
N GLU A 207 0.50 -18.67 5.87
CA GLU A 207 1.56 -17.65 5.69
C GLU A 207 2.24 -17.73 4.30
N ASP A 208 2.17 -18.88 3.64
CA ASP A 208 2.72 -19.15 2.31
C ASP A 208 1.73 -18.89 1.15
N HIS A 209 0.46 -18.56 1.42
CA HIS A 209 -0.60 -18.51 0.41
C HIS A 209 -1.35 -17.17 0.41
N TYR A 210 -1.08 -16.33 -0.60
CA TYR A 210 -1.87 -15.12 -0.88
C TYR A 210 -3.08 -15.45 -1.75
N PHE A 211 -4.20 -14.72 -1.57
CA PHE A 211 -5.32 -14.82 -2.49
C PHE A 211 -4.97 -14.31 -3.88
N ASN A 212 -5.22 -15.12 -4.90
CA ASN A 212 -5.35 -14.61 -6.26
C ASN A 212 -6.70 -13.89 -6.46
N GLU A 213 -6.89 -13.23 -7.60
CA GLU A 213 -8.10 -12.44 -7.87
C GLU A 213 -9.41 -13.22 -7.68
N GLN A 214 -9.48 -14.43 -8.24
CA GLN A 214 -10.67 -15.27 -8.18
C GLN A 214 -10.96 -15.72 -6.75
N GLN A 215 -9.91 -16.08 -6.01
CA GLN A 215 -10.00 -16.48 -4.61
C GLN A 215 -10.44 -15.31 -3.70
N LEU A 216 -9.93 -14.11 -3.95
CA LEU A 216 -10.36 -12.92 -3.23
C LEU A 216 -11.83 -12.61 -3.51
N LYS A 217 -12.29 -12.69 -4.76
CA LYS A 217 -13.71 -12.55 -5.11
C LYS A 217 -14.58 -13.58 -4.40
N GLN A 218 -14.16 -14.84 -4.36
CA GLN A 218 -14.85 -15.91 -3.62
C GLN A 218 -14.93 -15.64 -2.12
N ALA A 219 -13.85 -15.14 -1.51
CA ALA A 219 -13.86 -14.74 -0.11
C ALA A 219 -14.86 -13.59 0.10
N LEU A 220 -14.79 -12.52 -0.70
CA LEU A 220 -15.66 -11.34 -0.52
C LEU A 220 -17.17 -11.66 -0.58
N VAL A 221 -17.61 -12.56 -1.48
CA VAL A 221 -19.03 -12.91 -1.61
C VAL A 221 -19.55 -13.87 -0.53
N ARG A 222 -18.66 -14.49 0.26
CA ARG A 222 -19.03 -15.48 1.28
C ARG A 222 -18.72 -15.03 2.70
N VAL A 223 -17.56 -14.39 2.91
CA VAL A 223 -17.12 -13.88 4.21
C VAL A 223 -17.22 -12.36 4.36
N GLY A 224 -17.46 -11.63 3.28
CA GLY A 224 -17.70 -10.19 3.33
C GLY A 224 -16.41 -9.39 3.29
N VAL A 225 -16.06 -8.74 4.39
CA VAL A 225 -14.87 -7.87 4.44
C VAL A 225 -13.58 -8.70 4.56
N VAL A 226 -12.60 -8.41 3.72
CA VAL A 226 -11.27 -9.07 3.74
C VAL A 226 -10.20 -8.01 3.99
N ARG A 227 -9.42 -8.16 5.06
CA ARG A 227 -8.28 -7.29 5.37
C ARG A 227 -7.00 -7.88 4.79
N GLY A 228 -6.19 -7.06 4.14
CA GLY A 228 -4.88 -7.50 3.63
C GLY A 228 -3.91 -6.36 3.38
N TYR A 229 -2.76 -6.73 2.82
CA TYR A 229 -1.74 -5.80 2.35
C TYR A 229 -1.73 -5.76 0.83
N ILE A 230 -1.62 -4.56 0.26
CA ILE A 230 -1.32 -4.38 -1.16
C ILE A 230 0.12 -3.87 -1.27
N GLY A 231 0.96 -4.62 -1.99
CA GLY A 231 2.28 -4.18 -2.39
C GLY A 231 2.20 -3.43 -3.72
N TYR A 232 2.82 -2.26 -3.79
CA TYR A 232 2.97 -1.50 -5.03
C TYR A 232 4.39 -1.70 -5.56
N THR A 233 4.52 -2.09 -6.83
CA THR A 233 5.81 -2.05 -7.53
C THR A 233 5.91 -0.72 -8.25
N ASP A 234 6.52 0.27 -7.60
CA ASP A 234 6.99 1.45 -8.33
C ASP A 234 8.04 0.93 -9.31
N GLY A 235 7.84 1.08 -10.62
CA GLY A 235 8.65 0.50 -11.71
C GLY A 235 10.12 0.96 -11.79
N ILE A 236 10.72 1.35 -10.67
CA ILE A 236 12.15 1.58 -10.46
C ILE A 236 12.69 0.33 -9.76
N SER A 237 13.87 -0.13 -10.18
CA SER A 237 14.52 -1.42 -9.88
C SER A 237 14.89 -1.71 -8.41
N VAL A 238 14.16 -1.15 -7.45
CA VAL A 238 14.17 -1.55 -6.04
C VAL A 238 12.70 -1.71 -5.63
N PRO A 239 12.21 -2.93 -5.33
CA PRO A 239 10.84 -3.09 -4.87
C PRO A 239 10.65 -2.36 -3.55
N SER A 240 10.09 -1.15 -3.61
CA SER A 240 9.67 -0.40 -2.43
C SER A 240 8.29 -0.90 -2.04
N PHE A 241 8.24 -1.93 -1.20
CA PHE A 241 6.99 -2.43 -0.64
C PHE A 241 6.40 -1.37 0.30
N SER A 242 5.49 -0.54 -0.20
CA SER A 242 4.60 0.23 0.66
C SER A 242 3.44 -0.67 1.06
N PHE A 243 3.49 -1.20 2.28
CA PHE A 243 2.39 -1.97 2.85
C PHE A 243 1.32 -1.01 3.35
N SER A 244 0.22 -0.87 2.61
CA SER A 244 -0.99 -0.27 3.15
C SER A 244 -1.95 -1.36 3.57
N ASN A 245 -2.33 -1.40 4.85
CA ASN A 245 -3.47 -2.18 5.27
C ASN A 245 -4.72 -1.63 4.57
N ILE A 246 -5.53 -2.52 4.03
CA ILE A 246 -6.78 -2.20 3.36
C ILE A 246 -7.83 -3.25 3.73
N SER A 247 -9.05 -2.78 3.98
CA SER A 247 -10.23 -3.63 4.16
C SER A 247 -11.02 -3.64 2.86
N ILE A 248 -10.92 -4.71 2.10
CA ILE A 248 -11.57 -4.88 0.80
C ILE A 248 -13.03 -5.28 1.04
N ILE A 249 -13.94 -4.59 0.37
CA ILE A 249 -15.39 -4.76 0.54
C ILE A 249 -16.13 -5.13 -0.75
N GLY A 250 -15.45 -5.06 -1.90
CA GLY A 250 -16.06 -5.35 -3.19
C GLY A 250 -15.12 -5.15 -4.38
N TRP A 251 -15.69 -5.21 -5.58
CA TRP A 251 -15.01 -4.92 -6.84
C TRP A 251 -16.00 -4.38 -7.89
N ASN A 252 -15.45 -3.73 -8.91
CA ASN A 252 -16.15 -3.34 -10.13
C ASN A 252 -15.21 -3.44 -11.34
N GLU A 253 -15.63 -2.93 -12.50
CA GLU A 253 -14.83 -2.93 -13.73
C GLU A 253 -13.50 -2.16 -13.58
N SER A 254 -13.39 -1.24 -12.63
CA SER A 254 -12.17 -0.46 -12.36
C SER A 254 -11.21 -1.11 -11.36
N GLY A 255 -11.61 -2.24 -10.75
CA GLY A 255 -10.80 -2.99 -9.78
C GLY A 255 -11.49 -3.19 -8.44
N PHE A 256 -10.69 -3.44 -7.39
CA PHE A 256 -11.21 -3.69 -6.04
C PHE A 256 -11.56 -2.39 -5.33
N ILE A 257 -12.63 -2.46 -4.54
CA ILE A 257 -13.12 -1.40 -3.67
C ILE A 257 -12.63 -1.72 -2.26
N GLY A 258 -11.80 -0.86 -1.71
CA GLY A 258 -11.30 -1.04 -0.35
C GLY A 258 -11.42 0.21 0.50
N VAL A 259 -11.34 -0.02 1.80
CA VAL A 259 -11.41 1.00 2.85
C VAL A 259 -10.04 1.10 3.48
N ARG A 260 -9.48 2.30 3.49
CA ARG A 260 -8.18 2.59 4.09
C ARG A 260 -8.37 3.51 5.28
N GLU A 261 -7.86 3.09 6.43
CA GLU A 261 -7.67 3.96 7.59
C GLU A 261 -6.34 4.72 7.46
N SER A 262 -6.36 6.01 7.76
CA SER A 262 -5.15 6.84 7.77
C SER A 262 -5.04 7.60 9.06
N ILE A 263 -3.90 7.45 9.74
CA ILE A 263 -3.52 8.23 10.92
C ILE A 263 -2.85 9.50 10.41
N MET A 264 -3.50 10.64 10.60
CA MET A 264 -2.96 11.94 10.17
C MET A 264 -2.44 12.71 11.39
N PRO A 265 -1.14 13.05 11.43
CA PRO A 265 -0.61 13.93 12.47
C PRO A 265 -1.13 15.35 12.27
N TYR A 266 -1.49 16.00 13.35
CA TYR A 266 -1.77 17.44 13.38
C TYR A 266 -1.24 18.04 14.69
N THR A 267 -1.02 19.34 14.72
CA THR A 267 -0.51 20.03 15.90
C THR A 267 -1.54 21.05 16.35
N ASP A 268 -1.91 21.02 17.64
CA ASP A 268 -2.70 22.09 18.27
C ASP A 268 -1.91 22.78 19.39
N ASP A 269 -2.54 23.76 20.04
CA ASP A 269 -1.93 24.54 21.13
C ASP A 269 -1.47 23.68 22.32
N TYR A 270 -1.90 22.42 22.38
CA TYR A 270 -1.57 21.46 23.44
C TYR A 270 -0.59 20.36 23.00
N GLY A 271 -0.12 20.36 21.75
CA GLY A 271 0.95 19.48 21.26
C GLY A 271 0.63 18.72 19.97
N TYR A 272 1.43 17.69 19.69
CA TYR A 272 1.21 16.78 18.56
C TYR A 272 0.06 15.83 18.86
N LYS A 273 -0.91 15.79 17.96
CA LYS A 273 -2.08 14.94 18.02
C LYS A 273 -2.22 14.17 16.71
N PHE A 274 -3.05 13.14 16.75
CA PHE A 274 -3.40 12.34 15.59
C PHE A 274 -4.91 12.25 15.51
N PHE A 275 -5.44 12.25 14.30
CA PHE A 275 -6.83 11.91 14.01
C PHE A 275 -6.86 10.77 13.00
N ILE A 276 -7.93 9.98 13.00
CA ILE A 276 -7.98 8.77 12.19
C ILE A 276 -9.26 8.73 11.38
N ASN A 277 -9.10 8.65 10.06
CA ASN A 277 -10.18 8.63 9.10
C ASN A 277 -10.12 7.38 8.23
N ALA A 278 -11.28 6.80 7.94
CA ALA A 278 -11.45 5.76 6.95
C ALA A 278 -11.98 6.36 5.64
N TYR A 279 -11.35 6.07 4.50
CA TYR A 279 -11.86 6.46 3.17
C TYR A 279 -11.83 5.31 2.19
N MET A 280 -12.75 5.33 1.23
CA MET A 280 -12.77 4.38 0.12
C MET A 280 -11.67 4.69 -0.89
N ILE A 281 -11.07 3.61 -1.40
CA ILE A 281 -10.09 3.62 -2.49
C ILE A 281 -10.50 2.60 -3.54
N TYR A 282 -10.33 2.99 -4.80
CA TYR A 282 -10.43 2.09 -5.95
C TYR A 282 -9.02 1.69 -6.32
N THR A 283 -8.68 0.43 -6.09
CA THR A 283 -7.38 -0.10 -6.48
C THR A 283 -7.56 -0.76 -7.85
N GLY A 284 -6.97 -0.16 -8.88
CA GLY A 284 -6.69 -0.85 -10.14
C GLY A 284 -5.61 -1.89 -9.87
N ILE A 285 -5.99 -3.04 -9.29
CA ILE A 285 -5.07 -4.14 -9.02
C ILE A 285 -4.89 -4.89 -10.33
N GLU A 286 -3.82 -4.59 -11.06
CA GLU A 286 -3.28 -5.56 -12.01
C GLU A 286 -2.62 -6.66 -11.17
N PHE A 287 -3.28 -7.80 -11.00
CA PHE A 287 -2.62 -8.99 -10.49
C PHE A 287 -1.52 -9.34 -11.50
N GLU A 288 -0.25 -9.16 -11.10
CA GLU A 288 0.87 -9.66 -11.88
C GLU A 288 0.60 -11.15 -12.18
N LYS A 289 0.40 -11.47 -13.45
CA LYS A 289 0.32 -12.84 -13.96
C LYS A 289 1.72 -13.46 -13.92
N GLU A 290 2.31 -13.56 -12.74
CA GLU A 290 3.52 -14.35 -12.49
C GLU A 290 3.14 -15.83 -12.50
N GLY A 291 2.95 -16.38 -13.70
CA GLY A 291 2.67 -17.81 -13.87
C GLY A 291 2.70 -18.27 -15.32
N PHE A 292 2.51 -17.36 -16.29
CA PHE A 292 2.34 -17.76 -17.70
C PHE A 292 3.56 -17.52 -18.59
N GLN A 293 4.52 -16.66 -18.21
CA GLN A 293 5.72 -16.44 -19.03
C GLN A 293 6.84 -17.46 -18.80
N TRP A 294 6.93 -18.07 -17.62
CA TRP A 294 7.99 -19.06 -17.34
C TRP A 294 7.84 -20.33 -18.19
N THR A 295 6.61 -20.77 -18.46
CA THR A 295 6.37 -21.97 -19.27
C THR A 295 6.72 -21.74 -20.74
N ILE A 296 6.30 -20.62 -21.34
CA ILE A 296 6.60 -20.29 -22.74
C ILE A 296 8.10 -20.06 -22.94
N THR A 297 8.75 -19.33 -22.03
CA THR A 297 10.19 -19.04 -22.14
C THR A 297 11.01 -20.32 -21.98
N ASN A 298 10.65 -21.19 -21.04
CA ASN A 298 11.31 -22.49 -20.88
C ASN A 298 11.07 -23.43 -22.07
N ILE A 299 9.86 -23.44 -22.66
CA ILE A 299 9.55 -24.22 -23.87
C ILE A 299 10.39 -23.72 -25.07
N ILE A 300 10.52 -22.40 -25.22
CA ILE A 300 11.35 -21.81 -26.29
C ILE A 300 12.83 -22.15 -26.06
N ILE A 301 13.34 -22.07 -24.82
CA ILE A 301 14.72 -22.43 -24.50
C ILE A 301 14.99 -23.91 -24.76
N ILE A 302 14.06 -24.81 -24.41
CA ILE A 302 14.16 -26.25 -24.68
C ILE A 302 14.12 -26.52 -26.19
N ALA A 303 13.24 -25.85 -26.93
CA ALA A 303 13.15 -25.99 -28.39
C ALA A 303 14.42 -25.47 -29.10
N VAL A 304 14.94 -24.32 -28.68
CA VAL A 304 16.17 -23.73 -29.24
C VAL A 304 17.39 -24.59 -28.90
N SER A 305 17.51 -25.09 -27.67
CA SER A 305 18.62 -25.96 -27.27
C SER A 305 18.58 -27.33 -27.99
N ALA A 306 17.39 -27.91 -28.21
CA ALA A 306 17.24 -29.10 -29.05
C ALA A 306 17.62 -28.84 -30.51
N PHE A 307 17.23 -27.70 -31.07
CA PHE A 307 17.57 -27.33 -32.45
C PHE A 307 19.09 -27.10 -32.63
N VAL A 308 19.72 -26.39 -31.70
CA VAL A 308 21.18 -26.18 -31.72
C VAL A 308 21.92 -27.50 -31.57
N GLY A 309 21.46 -28.40 -30.69
CA GLY A 309 22.03 -29.75 -30.56
C GLY A 309 21.95 -30.55 -31.86
N LEU A 310 20.80 -30.49 -32.56
CA LEU A 310 20.60 -31.18 -33.83
C LEU A 310 21.49 -30.60 -34.95
N VAL A 311 21.66 -29.29 -35.01
CA VAL A 311 22.59 -28.63 -35.95
C VAL A 311 24.04 -29.03 -35.69
N ILE A 312 24.48 -29.07 -34.42
CA ILE A 312 25.84 -29.50 -34.06
C ILE A 312 26.08 -30.96 -34.48
N ILE A 313 25.11 -31.85 -34.26
CA ILE A 313 25.22 -33.25 -34.69
C ILE A 313 25.33 -33.34 -36.22
N ILE A 314 24.53 -32.58 -36.97
CA ILE A 314 24.61 -32.54 -38.44
C ILE A 314 26.00 -32.04 -38.89
N VAL A 315 26.51 -30.97 -38.28
CA VAL A 315 27.84 -30.43 -38.61
C VAL A 315 28.93 -31.46 -38.31
N LEU A 316 28.86 -32.17 -37.19
CA LEU A 316 29.82 -33.22 -36.85
C LEU A 316 29.75 -34.40 -37.83
N ILE A 317 28.55 -34.79 -38.27
CA ILE A 317 28.36 -35.82 -39.31
C ILE A 317 28.97 -35.35 -40.64
N ILE A 318 28.72 -34.11 -41.06
CA ILE A 318 29.30 -33.54 -42.28
C ILE A 318 30.83 -33.51 -42.18
N VAL A 319 31.39 -33.06 -41.06
CA VAL A 319 32.85 -33.05 -40.84
C VAL A 319 33.41 -34.47 -40.88
N CYS A 320 32.76 -35.45 -40.25
CA CYS A 320 33.16 -36.86 -40.33
C CYS A 320 33.12 -37.39 -41.77
N ILE A 321 32.07 -37.09 -42.54
CA ILE A 321 31.96 -37.47 -43.95
C ILE A 321 33.07 -36.80 -44.77
N CYS A 322 33.32 -35.50 -44.57
CA CYS A 322 34.38 -34.77 -45.24
C CYS A 322 35.78 -35.30 -44.88
N CYS A 323 36.03 -35.67 -43.63
CA CYS A 323 37.30 -36.29 -43.19
C CYS A 323 37.48 -37.69 -43.80
N LEU A 324 36.41 -38.47 -43.94
CA LEU A 324 36.44 -39.77 -44.62
C LEU A 324 36.68 -39.62 -46.13
N CYS A 325 36.17 -38.55 -46.76
CA CYS A 325 36.42 -38.24 -48.18
C CYS A 325 37.80 -37.61 -48.45
N ARG A 326 38.40 -36.89 -47.48
CA ARG A 326 39.69 -36.20 -47.65
C ARG A 326 40.91 -37.14 -47.55
N ASN A 327 40.72 -38.38 -47.08
CA ASN A 327 41.80 -39.34 -46.92
C ASN A 327 42.17 -40.12 -48.21
N LYS A 328 41.67 -39.70 -49.38
CA LYS A 328 41.97 -40.37 -50.66
C LYS A 328 42.68 -39.54 -51.72
N ASN A 329 43.01 -38.25 -51.51
CA ASN A 329 43.69 -37.48 -52.55
C ASN A 329 44.69 -36.45 -52.04
N GLN A 330 45.91 -36.60 -52.57
CA GLN A 330 46.99 -35.61 -52.76
C GLN A 330 47.90 -35.35 -51.56
N LYS A 331 49.14 -35.88 -51.60
CA LYS A 331 50.36 -35.38 -52.29
C LYS A 331 50.90 -34.09 -51.64
N VAL A 332 52.03 -34.29 -50.97
CA VAL A 332 52.85 -33.32 -50.24
C VAL A 332 53.85 -32.71 -51.23
N GLU A 333 53.94 -31.38 -51.28
CA GLU A 333 55.17 -30.65 -51.60
C GLU A 333 55.10 -29.20 -51.05
N PRO A 334 56.25 -28.56 -50.74
CA PRO A 334 56.34 -27.43 -49.81
C PRO A 334 56.53 -26.07 -50.49
N THR A 335 56.18 -24.98 -49.82
CA THR A 335 56.62 -23.58 -50.09
C THR A 335 56.09 -22.75 -48.91
N GLN A 336 56.90 -22.09 -48.07
CA GLN A 336 57.84 -20.98 -48.21
C GLN A 336 57.37 -19.86 -47.26
N SER A 337 58.34 -19.33 -46.54
CA SER A 337 58.26 -18.31 -45.50
C SER A 337 57.97 -16.91 -46.04
N SER A 338 57.10 -16.16 -45.37
CA SER A 338 57.17 -14.69 -45.34
C SER A 338 56.47 -14.16 -44.08
N SER A 339 57.22 -13.32 -43.38
CA SER A 339 56.99 -12.65 -42.10
C SER A 339 56.05 -11.43 -42.21
N TYR A 340 55.30 -11.11 -41.14
CA TYR A 340 55.13 -9.78 -40.51
C TYR A 340 54.22 -9.92 -39.26
N PRO A 341 54.27 -9.00 -38.27
CA PRO A 341 54.47 -9.37 -36.87
C PRO A 341 53.23 -9.22 -35.99
N GLN A 342 53.15 -10.06 -34.95
CA GLN A 342 52.23 -9.90 -33.83
C GLN A 342 52.83 -8.93 -32.80
N GLN A 343 52.08 -7.86 -32.49
CA GLN A 343 52.33 -7.04 -31.32
C GLN A 343 51.78 -7.75 -30.07
N SER A 344 52.70 -8.27 -29.26
CA SER A 344 52.46 -8.61 -27.86
C SER A 344 53.12 -7.55 -26.99
N VAL A 345 52.35 -6.86 -26.15
CA VAL A 345 52.88 -5.96 -25.12
C VAL A 345 53.17 -6.81 -23.87
N PRO A 346 54.40 -6.83 -23.34
CA PRO A 346 54.74 -7.58 -22.15
C PRO A 346 54.42 -6.82 -20.86
N MET A 347 54.12 -7.62 -19.84
CA MET A 347 53.94 -7.26 -18.44
C MET A 347 55.30 -7.34 -17.70
N ASN A 348 55.49 -6.46 -16.71
CA ASN A 348 56.57 -6.38 -15.69
C ASN A 348 57.82 -5.57 -16.05
N TYR A 349 58.10 -4.49 -15.31
CA TYR A 349 58.96 -4.54 -14.12
C TYR A 349 58.98 -3.20 -13.36
N ALA A 350 59.29 -3.33 -12.07
CA ALA A 350 59.32 -2.35 -11.02
C ALA A 350 60.17 -1.10 -11.29
N GLY A 351 59.59 0.08 -11.00
CA GLY A 351 60.32 1.33 -10.79
C GLY A 351 60.34 1.67 -9.30
N GLN A 352 61.52 1.60 -8.69
CA GLN A 352 61.79 2.14 -7.37
C GLN A 352 61.65 3.67 -7.37
N TYR A 353 60.68 4.20 -6.62
CA TYR A 353 60.68 5.60 -6.22
C TYR A 353 61.11 5.69 -4.76
N ASN A 354 62.36 6.07 -4.55
CA ASN A 354 62.84 6.65 -3.30
C ASN A 354 62.23 8.05 -3.16
N GLY A 355 61.15 8.14 -2.38
CA GLY A 355 60.58 9.40 -1.92
C GLY A 355 60.36 9.29 -0.42
N SER A 356 61.20 9.99 0.32
CA SER A 356 61.15 10.13 1.78
C SER A 356 59.73 10.29 2.31
N MET A 357 59.36 9.44 3.27
CA MET A 357 58.22 9.63 4.15
C MET A 357 58.38 10.96 4.91
N ASN A 358 57.92 12.05 4.32
CA ASN A 358 57.54 13.23 5.08
C ASN A 358 56.21 12.88 5.75
N GLN A 359 56.32 12.42 6.99
CA GLN A 359 55.22 12.43 7.95
C GLN A 359 54.64 13.84 7.96
N ALA A 360 53.46 14.01 7.35
CA ALA A 360 52.68 15.21 7.59
C ALA A 360 52.40 15.25 9.10
N PRO A 361 52.66 16.38 9.77
CA PRO A 361 52.44 16.47 11.20
C PRO A 361 50.97 16.19 11.47
N TYR A 362 50.72 15.27 12.39
CA TYR A 362 49.42 15.07 13.00
C TYR A 362 49.06 16.40 13.67
N VAL A 363 48.24 17.22 13.01
CA VAL A 363 47.77 18.47 13.58
C VAL A 363 46.85 18.09 14.73
N SER A 364 47.43 18.07 15.93
CA SER A 364 46.71 18.06 17.19
C SER A 364 45.94 19.37 17.30
N GLY A 365 44.66 19.31 16.95
CA GLY A 365 43.76 20.44 16.97
C GLY A 365 42.40 20.02 16.44
N GLN A 366 41.74 19.08 17.10
CA GLN A 366 40.31 18.80 16.87
C GLN A 366 39.50 20.05 17.24
N MET A 367 39.38 20.98 16.31
CA MET A 367 38.26 21.92 16.27
C MET A 367 37.20 21.29 15.38
N GLY A 368 35.98 21.12 15.90
CA GLY A 368 34.87 20.51 15.17
C GLY A 368 34.60 21.24 13.86
N HIS A 369 34.54 20.49 12.75
CA HIS A 369 34.12 21.06 11.47
C HIS A 369 32.61 21.34 11.49
N THR A 370 32.20 22.43 10.87
CA THR A 370 30.78 22.77 10.70
C THR A 370 30.05 21.63 10.00
N ILE A 371 29.05 21.06 10.67
CA ILE A 371 28.27 19.95 10.12
C ILE A 371 27.50 20.38 8.87
N LYS A 372 27.20 19.43 7.98
CA LYS A 372 26.47 19.70 6.73
C LYS A 372 25.16 20.46 6.98
N THR A 373 24.45 20.13 8.07
CA THR A 373 23.19 20.78 8.46
C THR A 373 23.38 22.28 8.73
N GLN A 374 24.43 22.67 9.46
CA GLN A 374 24.75 24.07 9.73
C GLN A 374 25.14 24.82 8.45
N ARG A 375 25.84 24.16 7.52
CA ARG A 375 26.26 24.76 6.23
C ARG A 375 25.10 25.06 5.28
N LYS A 376 23.94 24.42 5.42
CA LYS A 376 22.77 24.65 4.55
C LYS A 376 22.20 26.07 4.70
N GLY A 377 22.26 26.65 5.89
CA GLY A 377 21.71 28.00 6.17
C GLY A 377 22.59 29.17 5.73
N ALA A 378 23.90 28.94 5.50
CA ALA A 378 24.87 29.99 5.21
C ALA A 378 24.74 30.62 3.81
N GLY A 379 23.79 30.17 2.98
CA GLY A 379 23.56 30.75 1.65
C GLY A 379 24.74 30.60 0.69
N GLY A 380 25.50 29.50 0.79
CA GLY A 380 26.55 29.12 -0.16
C GLY A 380 26.04 28.14 -1.22
N LEU A 381 26.64 26.95 -1.27
CA LEU A 381 26.33 25.88 -2.24
C LEU A 381 24.87 25.40 -2.21
N TYR A 382 24.21 25.43 -1.05
CA TYR A 382 22.88 24.82 -0.84
C TYR A 382 21.70 25.73 -1.23
N LYS A 383 21.87 26.62 -2.21
CA LYS A 383 20.76 27.42 -2.75
C LYS A 383 19.93 26.60 -3.73
N ALA A 384 18.65 26.91 -3.79
CA ALA A 384 17.77 26.34 -4.81
C ALA A 384 18.21 26.76 -6.21
N HIS A 385 18.26 25.81 -7.14
CA HIS A 385 18.47 26.09 -8.56
C HIS A 385 17.17 26.63 -9.17
N THR A 386 17.09 27.95 -9.34
CA THR A 386 15.85 28.63 -9.76
C THR A 386 15.85 29.13 -11.21
N HIS A 387 16.95 28.96 -11.96
CA HIS A 387 17.13 29.52 -13.30
C HIS A 387 16.02 29.13 -14.31
N HIS A 388 15.55 27.88 -14.28
CA HIS A 388 14.51 27.39 -15.19
C HIS A 388 13.09 27.48 -14.63
N ARG A 389 12.91 28.08 -13.45
CA ARG A 389 11.59 28.20 -12.82
C ARG A 389 10.68 29.09 -13.65
N LYS A 390 9.46 28.62 -13.92
CA LYS A 390 8.51 29.26 -14.84
C LYS A 390 7.73 30.42 -14.21
N GLY A 391 7.66 30.48 -12.89
CA GLY A 391 6.99 31.55 -12.15
C GLY A 391 6.58 31.12 -10.74
N ALA A 392 6.15 32.08 -9.94
CA ALA A 392 5.52 31.79 -8.65
C ALA A 392 4.08 31.31 -8.89
N ALA A 393 3.76 30.13 -8.34
CA ALA A 393 2.40 29.61 -8.36
C ALA A 393 1.63 30.24 -7.19
N GLN A 394 0.80 31.24 -7.49
CA GLN A 394 0.09 32.03 -6.49
C GLN A 394 -1.26 32.45 -7.04
N PHE A 395 -2.25 32.61 -6.16
CA PHE A 395 -3.48 33.29 -6.52
C PHE A 395 -3.18 34.74 -6.94
N ARG A 396 -4.17 35.35 -7.59
CA ARG A 396 -4.08 36.75 -7.93
C ARG A 396 -4.16 37.61 -6.65
N ALA A 397 -3.81 38.89 -6.76
CA ALA A 397 -4.07 39.82 -5.68
C ALA A 397 -5.59 39.96 -5.43
N LEU A 398 -6.02 39.75 -4.19
CA LEU A 398 -7.40 39.89 -3.77
C LEU A 398 -7.93 41.30 -4.05
N ASP A 399 -8.87 41.42 -4.98
CA ASP A 399 -9.44 42.70 -5.40
C ASP A 399 -10.94 42.83 -5.05
N TYR A 400 -11.53 43.98 -5.36
CA TYR A 400 -12.95 44.24 -5.09
C TYR A 400 -13.87 43.24 -5.78
N SER A 401 -13.47 42.76 -6.97
CA SER A 401 -14.27 41.87 -7.81
C SER A 401 -14.36 40.48 -7.21
N GLU A 402 -13.28 39.96 -6.63
CA GLU A 402 -13.31 38.66 -5.94
C GLU A 402 -14.04 38.73 -4.60
N ARG A 403 -13.90 39.83 -3.85
CA ARG A 403 -14.58 40.00 -2.55
C ARG A 403 -16.10 40.05 -2.67
N HIS A 404 -16.63 40.73 -3.69
CA HIS A 404 -18.08 40.97 -3.83
C HIS A 404 -18.74 40.21 -4.99
N GLY A 405 -17.95 39.70 -5.93
CA GLY A 405 -18.43 39.09 -7.17
C GLY A 405 -17.60 37.87 -7.56
N TYR A 406 -17.29 37.78 -8.86
CA TYR A 406 -16.36 36.81 -9.41
C TYR A 406 -15.62 37.43 -10.61
N VAL A 407 -14.42 36.94 -10.88
CA VAL A 407 -13.63 37.29 -12.07
C VAL A 407 -13.43 36.03 -12.90
N LYS A 408 -13.74 36.15 -14.19
CA LYS A 408 -13.60 35.07 -15.18
C LYS A 408 -12.21 35.08 -15.81
N GLY A 409 -11.54 33.93 -15.78
CA GLY A 409 -10.28 33.65 -16.46
C GLY A 409 -10.41 32.50 -17.45
N VAL A 410 -9.42 32.39 -18.33
CA VAL A 410 -9.30 31.28 -19.30
C VAL A 410 -7.95 30.61 -19.11
N VAL A 411 -7.93 29.30 -18.96
CA VAL A 411 -6.69 28.52 -18.96
C VAL A 411 -6.08 28.56 -20.36
N ARG A 412 -4.91 29.19 -20.50
CA ARG A 412 -4.20 29.32 -21.78
C ARG A 412 -3.32 28.13 -22.09
N GLU A 413 -2.60 27.66 -21.08
CA GLU A 413 -1.70 26.53 -21.18
C GLU A 413 -1.49 25.90 -19.81
N ILE A 414 -1.20 24.60 -19.80
CA ILE A 414 -0.77 23.86 -18.62
C ILE A 414 0.67 23.45 -18.87
N ILE A 415 1.59 23.87 -18.00
CA ILE A 415 3.03 23.75 -18.19
C ILE A 415 3.70 23.05 -17.01
N HIS A 416 4.84 22.41 -17.27
CA HIS A 416 5.70 21.85 -16.24
C HIS A 416 6.72 22.89 -15.74
N ASP A 417 6.82 23.04 -14.42
CA ASP A 417 7.85 23.86 -13.75
C ASP A 417 8.94 22.94 -13.16
N PRO A 418 10.20 23.01 -13.64
CA PRO A 418 11.28 22.16 -13.17
C PRO A 418 11.44 22.22 -11.65
N GLY A 419 11.34 21.07 -10.99
CA GLY A 419 11.41 20.95 -9.52
C GLY A 419 10.07 21.18 -8.80
N ARG A 420 8.93 21.11 -9.50
CA ARG A 420 7.61 20.81 -8.94
C ARG A 420 7.08 19.52 -9.55
N GLY A 421 6.42 18.68 -8.74
CA GLY A 421 5.66 17.54 -9.27
C GLY A 421 4.33 17.97 -9.89
N ALA A 422 3.66 18.96 -9.27
CA ALA A 422 2.38 19.47 -9.75
C ALA A 422 2.54 20.37 -11.00
N PRO A 423 1.65 20.23 -12.01
CA PRO A 423 1.63 21.12 -13.17
C PRO A 423 1.12 22.52 -12.81
N LEU A 424 1.52 23.52 -13.60
CA LEU A 424 1.07 24.90 -13.45
C LEU A 424 0.12 25.28 -14.58
N ALA A 425 -0.99 25.92 -14.25
CA ALA A 425 -1.92 26.49 -15.21
C ALA A 425 -1.63 27.98 -15.39
N LYS A 426 -1.39 28.44 -16.62
CA LYS A 426 -1.38 29.87 -16.93
C LYS A 426 -2.80 30.31 -17.25
N VAL A 427 -3.38 31.10 -16.36
CA VAL A 427 -4.74 31.61 -16.50
C VAL A 427 -4.69 33.07 -16.92
N GLU A 428 -5.33 33.38 -18.05
CA GLU A 428 -5.48 34.75 -18.52
C GLU A 428 -6.78 35.34 -18.00
N PHE A 429 -6.66 36.50 -17.36
CA PHE A 429 -7.76 37.29 -16.88
C PHE A 429 -7.79 38.67 -17.53
N ARG A 430 -8.96 39.30 -17.51
CA ARG A 430 -9.08 40.73 -17.84
C ARG A 430 -8.75 41.54 -16.60
N HIS A 431 -7.93 42.57 -16.75
CA HIS A 431 -7.66 43.52 -15.67
C HIS A 431 -8.93 44.32 -15.38
N THR A 432 -9.27 44.48 -14.10
CA THR A 432 -10.53 45.09 -13.64
C THR A 432 -10.59 46.60 -13.93
N TYR A 433 -9.49 47.32 -13.73
CA TYR A 433 -9.43 48.78 -13.95
C TYR A 433 -8.86 49.27 -15.28
N ARG A 434 -8.18 48.42 -16.06
CA ARG A 434 -7.41 48.85 -17.25
C ARG A 434 -7.67 47.88 -18.39
N TYR A 435 -7.54 48.36 -19.63
CA TYR A 435 -7.60 47.50 -20.82
C TYR A 435 -6.29 46.71 -20.98
N LYS A 436 -6.07 45.71 -20.11
CA LYS A 436 -4.90 44.83 -20.10
C LYS A 436 -5.32 43.40 -19.75
N LYS A 437 -4.58 42.43 -20.27
CA LYS A 437 -4.68 41.02 -19.88
C LYS A 437 -3.67 40.72 -18.78
N LEU A 438 -4.11 40.07 -17.72
CA LEU A 438 -3.29 39.60 -16.60
C LEU A 438 -3.11 38.10 -16.75
N ILE A 439 -1.86 37.65 -16.93
CA ILE A 439 -1.54 36.23 -16.95
C ILE A 439 -1.04 35.87 -15.56
N GLN A 440 -1.77 34.99 -14.88
CA GLN A 440 -1.44 34.50 -13.55
C GLN A 440 -1.10 33.01 -13.63
N THR A 441 -0.14 32.58 -12.83
CA THR A 441 0.28 31.18 -12.78
C THR A 441 -0.34 30.53 -11.55
N PHE A 442 -1.27 29.61 -11.77
CA PHE A 442 -1.93 28.83 -10.73
C PHE A 442 -1.34 27.42 -10.66
N ILE A 443 -1.52 26.77 -9.51
CA ILE A 443 -1.40 25.31 -9.44
C ILE A 443 -2.59 24.73 -10.20
N ALA A 444 -2.36 23.78 -11.10
CA ALA A 444 -3.44 23.13 -11.81
C ALA A 444 -4.13 22.12 -10.89
N ALA A 445 -5.45 22.23 -10.74
CA ALA A 445 -6.27 21.18 -10.14
C ALA A 445 -6.38 20.00 -11.12
N GLU A 446 -6.56 18.81 -10.58
CA GLU A 446 -6.83 17.62 -11.39
C GLU A 446 -8.09 17.85 -12.23
N SER A 447 -8.09 17.35 -13.47
CA SER A 447 -9.14 17.60 -14.48
C SER A 447 -9.22 19.02 -15.06
N MET A 448 -8.29 19.93 -14.75
CA MET A 448 -8.20 21.19 -15.50
C MET A 448 -7.71 20.99 -16.93
N TYR A 449 -8.30 21.69 -17.90
CA TYR A 449 -7.93 21.60 -19.32
C TYR A 449 -7.73 22.96 -19.98
N VAL A 450 -6.99 22.97 -21.10
CA VAL A 450 -6.72 24.19 -21.87
C VAL A 450 -8.01 24.73 -22.50
N GLY A 451 -8.28 26.01 -22.33
CA GLY A 451 -9.51 26.66 -22.77
C GLY A 451 -10.63 26.65 -21.73
N GLN A 452 -10.47 25.95 -20.60
CA GLN A 452 -11.44 25.98 -19.51
C GLN A 452 -11.61 27.39 -18.94
N TYR A 453 -12.84 27.72 -18.55
CA TYR A 453 -13.12 28.95 -17.81
C TYR A 453 -12.97 28.71 -16.31
N VAL A 454 -12.18 29.56 -15.67
CA VAL A 454 -11.97 29.54 -14.22
C VAL A 454 -12.61 30.79 -13.62
N TYR A 455 -13.44 30.59 -12.60
CA TYR A 455 -14.11 31.67 -11.88
C TYR A 455 -13.52 31.80 -10.49
N CYS A 456 -13.06 33.01 -10.16
CA CYS A 456 -12.47 33.31 -8.86
C CYS A 456 -13.30 34.39 -8.15
N GLY A 457 -13.78 34.12 -6.93
CA GLY A 457 -14.47 35.08 -6.08
C GLY A 457 -15.65 34.51 -5.29
N LYS A 458 -16.24 35.34 -4.44
CA LYS A 458 -17.32 34.98 -3.50
C LYS A 458 -18.58 34.44 -4.18
N LYS A 459 -18.90 34.93 -5.39
CA LYS A 459 -20.09 34.52 -6.16
C LYS A 459 -19.78 33.49 -7.26
N ALA A 460 -18.58 32.92 -7.30
CA ALA A 460 -18.28 31.84 -8.24
C ALA A 460 -19.11 30.59 -7.89
N ALA A 461 -19.40 29.76 -8.89
CA ALA A 461 -20.02 28.46 -8.70
C ALA A 461 -18.98 27.44 -8.21
N ILE A 462 -19.42 26.45 -7.45
CA ILE A 462 -18.58 25.32 -7.03
C ILE A 462 -18.38 24.42 -8.25
N ASP A 463 -17.17 24.44 -8.81
CA ASP A 463 -16.77 23.62 -9.95
C ASP A 463 -15.24 23.42 -9.91
N ILE A 464 -14.75 22.40 -10.58
CA ILE A 464 -13.33 22.00 -10.55
C ILE A 464 -12.47 23.13 -11.15
N GLY A 465 -11.52 23.62 -10.36
CA GLY A 465 -10.60 24.70 -10.74
C GLY A 465 -11.09 26.11 -10.38
N ASN A 466 -12.34 26.28 -9.92
CA ASN A 466 -12.80 27.58 -9.40
C ASN A 466 -12.20 27.89 -8.03
N VAL A 467 -12.10 29.18 -7.72
CA VAL A 467 -11.51 29.68 -6.46
C VAL A 467 -12.58 30.43 -5.68
N LEU A 468 -12.91 29.94 -4.48
CA LEU A 468 -13.97 30.45 -3.62
C LEU A 468 -13.44 30.63 -2.18
N PRO A 469 -14.03 31.54 -1.38
CA PRO A 469 -13.74 31.60 0.05
C PRO A 469 -14.29 30.36 0.76
N LEU A 470 -13.60 29.89 1.81
CA LEU A 470 -13.97 28.68 2.54
C LEU A 470 -15.40 28.71 3.11
N GLU A 471 -15.90 29.89 3.51
CA GLU A 471 -17.29 30.08 3.99
C GLU A 471 -18.38 29.67 2.97
N ARG A 472 -18.04 29.51 1.68
CA ARG A 472 -18.97 29.14 0.61
C ARG A 472 -18.94 27.66 0.24
N LEU A 473 -17.97 26.91 0.75
CA LEU A 473 -17.79 25.51 0.39
C LEU A 473 -18.53 24.60 1.39
N PRO A 474 -19.22 23.54 0.93
CA PRO A 474 -19.84 22.58 1.81
C PRO A 474 -18.78 21.74 2.53
N GLU A 475 -19.10 21.30 3.75
CA GLU A 475 -18.24 20.43 4.54
C GLU A 475 -17.97 19.11 3.80
N GLY A 476 -16.75 18.59 3.92
CA GLY A 476 -16.31 17.40 3.17
C GLY A 476 -15.82 17.66 1.74
N THR A 477 -15.85 18.91 1.24
CA THR A 477 -15.31 19.23 -0.09
C THR A 477 -13.78 19.15 -0.13
N ILE A 478 -13.23 18.47 -1.15
CA ILE A 478 -11.79 18.43 -1.42
C ILE A 478 -11.36 19.77 -2.05
N ILE A 479 -10.35 20.41 -1.45
CA ILE A 479 -9.85 21.73 -1.86
C ILE A 479 -8.34 21.70 -2.06
N CYS A 480 -7.80 22.66 -2.81
CA CYS A 480 -6.36 22.81 -3.03
C CYS A 480 -5.91 24.26 -2.86
N ASN A 481 -4.62 24.44 -2.58
CA ASN A 481 -3.94 25.76 -2.52
C ASN A 481 -4.57 26.75 -1.52
N VAL A 482 -5.04 26.31 -0.36
CA VAL A 482 -5.66 27.17 0.68
C VAL A 482 -4.72 28.26 1.20
N GLU A 483 -5.26 29.46 1.42
CA GLU A 483 -4.55 30.58 2.06
C GLU A 483 -4.64 30.47 3.59
N SER A 484 -3.51 30.63 4.29
CA SER A 484 -3.48 30.60 5.77
C SER A 484 -3.97 31.88 6.43
N LYS A 485 -3.97 33.00 5.70
CA LYS A 485 -4.37 34.33 6.17
C LYS A 485 -5.22 35.01 5.10
N ALA A 486 -6.27 35.69 5.55
CA ALA A 486 -7.21 36.44 4.72
C ALA A 486 -6.74 37.87 4.43
#